data_AF-A0A7V9FSH6-F1
#
_entry.id   AF-A0A7V9FSH6-F1
#
_cell.length_a   1.000
_cell.length_b   1.000
_cell.length_c   1.000
_cell.angle_alpha   90.00
_cell.angle_beta   90.00
_cell.angle_gamma   90.00
#
_symmetry.space_group_name_H-M   'P 1'
#
loop_
_entity.id
_entity.type
_entity.pdbx_description
1 polymer ?
#
loop_
_entity_poly.entity_id
_entity_poly.type
_entity_poly.pdbx_seq_one_letter_code
_entity_poly.pdbx_strand_id
1 'polypeptide(L)' 'LKENVIIGKLIPAGTGINRYRNIEVQPTEEARAAAYAIPSYDDGYYSPDVFGTGTGAAVPLDDYDFGRDYR' A
#
# COMPACT_ATOMS: atom_id res chain seq x y z
N LEU A 1 34.35 -8.23 30.72
CA LEU A 1 32.97 -7.66 30.70
C LEU A 1 32.96 -6.19 31.10
N LYS A 2 33.63 -5.82 32.20
CA LYS A 2 33.64 -4.47 32.76
C LYS A 2 34.27 -3.42 31.82
N GLU A 3 35.30 -3.79 31.06
CA GLU A 3 35.96 -2.85 30.14
C GLU A 3 35.03 -2.34 29.02
N ASN A 4 34.19 -3.20 28.45
CA ASN A 4 33.27 -2.81 27.39
C ASN A 4 32.16 -1.87 27.90
N VAL A 5 31.75 -2.02 29.16
CA VAL A 5 30.77 -1.13 29.80
C VAL A 5 31.32 0.29 29.94
N ILE A 6 32.59 0.43 30.36
CA ILE A 6 33.24 1.73 30.53
C ILE A 6 33.39 2.47 29.20
N ILE A 7 33.63 1.73 28.12
CA ILE A 7 33.85 2.28 26.78
C ILE A 7 32.52 2.45 26.00
N GLY A 8 31.39 1.97 26.54
CA GLY A 8 30.08 2.02 25.87
C GLY A 8 29.93 1.00 24.72
N LYS A 9 30.76 -0.04 24.68
CA LYS A 9 30.66 -1.16 23.72
C LYS A 9 29.76 -2.26 24.27
N LEU A 10 29.11 -3.02 23.37
CA LEU A 10 28.36 -4.21 23.75
C LEU A 10 29.22 -5.18 24.57
N ILE A 11 28.65 -5.69 25.67
CA ILE A 11 29.31 -6.68 26.52
C ILE A 11 29.43 -8.02 25.76
N PRO A 12 30.53 -8.79 25.92
CA PRO A 12 30.69 -10.07 25.23
C PRO A 12 29.89 -11.19 25.92
N ALA A 13 28.60 -10.97 26.13
CA ALA A 13 27.62 -11.90 26.66
C ALA A 13 26.23 -11.60 26.07
N GLY A 14 25.34 -12.59 26.02
CA GLY A 14 23.99 -12.43 25.46
C GLY A 14 24.03 -12.00 23.98
N THR A 15 23.36 -10.90 23.65
CA THR A 15 23.31 -10.35 22.28
C THR A 15 24.62 -9.72 21.81
N GLY A 16 25.56 -9.44 22.71
CA GLY A 16 26.85 -8.85 22.35
C GLY A 16 27.92 -9.86 21.94
N ILE A 17 27.62 -11.17 21.93
CA ILE A 17 28.53 -12.18 21.36
C ILE A 17 28.51 -12.13 19.83
N ASN A 18 29.62 -12.54 19.19
CA ASN A 18 29.75 -12.47 17.73
C ASN A 18 28.62 -13.17 16.95
N ARG A 19 28.06 -14.25 17.51
CA ARG A 19 26.94 -14.98 16.90
C ARG A 19 25.69 -14.11 16.70
N TYR A 20 25.43 -13.17 17.61
CA TYR A 20 24.23 -12.34 17.59
C TYR A 20 24.50 -10.86 17.28
N ARG A 21 25.77 -10.43 17.31
CA ARG A 21 26.15 -9.03 17.08
C ARG A 21 25.96 -8.58 15.63
N ASN A 22 26.33 -9.43 14.67
CA ASN A 22 26.31 -9.11 13.24
C ASN A 22 25.48 -10.17 12.51
N ILE A 23 24.17 -9.98 12.40
CA ILE A 23 23.25 -10.87 11.68
C ILE A 23 22.61 -10.11 10.52
N GLU A 24 22.64 -10.70 9.34
CA GLU A 24 21.88 -10.24 8.18
C GLU A 24 20.49 -10.88 8.20
N VAL A 25 19.45 -10.05 8.22
CA VAL A 25 18.05 -10.52 8.22
C VAL A 25 17.48 -10.28 6.83
N GLN A 26 17.12 -11.37 6.15
CA GLN A 26 16.46 -11.31 4.84
C GLN A 26 14.96 -11.58 5.01
N PRO A 27 14.09 -10.75 4.42
CA PRO A 27 12.66 -11.05 4.33
C PRO A 27 12.43 -12.35 3.54
N THR A 28 11.43 -13.14 3.94
CA THR A 28 11.03 -14.33 3.19
C THR A 28 10.43 -13.96 1.84
N GLU A 29 10.55 -14.87 0.86
CA GLU A 29 10.09 -14.62 -0.51
C GLU A 29 8.58 -14.32 -0.60
N GLU A 30 7.79 -14.96 0.26
CA GLU A 30 6.34 -14.75 0.36
C GLU A 30 6.00 -13.32 0.83
N ALA A 31 6.74 -12.78 1.81
CA ALA A 31 6.55 -11.41 2.29
C ALA A 31 7.00 -10.38 1.24
N ARG A 32 8.04 -10.70 0.46
CA ARG A 32 8.49 -9.85 -0.65
C ARG A 32 7.45 -9.78 -1.77
N ALA A 33 6.79 -10.90 -2.09
CA ALA A 33 5.75 -10.94 -3.11
C ALA A 33 4.49 -10.15 -2.71
N ALA A 34 4.09 -10.22 -1.44
CA ALA A 34 2.95 -9.43 -0.94
C ALA A 34 3.20 -7.92 -1.01
N ALA A 35 4.43 -7.45 -0.76
CA ALA A 35 4.79 -6.04 -0.88
C ALA A 35 4.84 -5.55 -2.35
N TYR A 36 5.13 -6.46 -3.29
CA TYR A 36 5.12 -6.19 -4.74
C TYR A 36 3.81 -6.57 -5.44
N ALA A 37 2.81 -7.05 -4.71
CA ALA A 37 1.46 -7.17 -5.21
C ALA A 37 0.88 -5.75 -5.34
N ILE A 38 1.30 -5.07 -6.43
CA ILE A 38 0.53 -3.98 -7.00
C ILE A 38 -0.89 -4.55 -7.12
N PRO A 39 -1.91 -3.99 -6.45
CA PRO A 39 -3.27 -4.45 -6.68
C PRO A 39 -3.47 -4.32 -8.18
N SER A 40 -3.60 -5.46 -8.86
CA SER A 40 -4.02 -5.44 -10.25
C SER A 40 -5.30 -4.64 -10.24
N TYR A 41 -5.29 -3.46 -10.86
CA TYR A 41 -6.52 -2.78 -11.18
C TYR A 41 -7.32 -3.81 -11.97
N ASP A 42 -8.31 -4.38 -11.31
CA ASP A 42 -9.23 -5.31 -11.91
C ASP A 42 -9.79 -4.61 -13.14
N ASP A 43 -9.55 -5.23 -14.30
CA ASP A 43 -9.99 -4.78 -15.62
C ASP A 43 -11.53 -4.62 -15.68
N GLY A 44 -12.24 -5.08 -14.64
CA GLY A 44 -13.65 -4.83 -14.42
C GLY A 44 -14.02 -3.35 -14.22
N TYR A 45 -13.13 -2.49 -13.70
CA TYR A 45 -13.52 -1.08 -13.42
C TYR A 45 -13.75 -0.24 -14.69
N TYR A 46 -13.09 -0.60 -15.79
CA TYR A 46 -13.24 0.05 -17.11
C TYR A 46 -14.01 -0.81 -18.11
N SER A 47 -14.65 -1.90 -17.65
CA SER A 47 -15.48 -2.72 -18.52
C SER A 47 -16.77 -1.98 -18.88
N PRO A 48 -17.20 -1.95 -20.17
CA PRO A 48 -18.42 -1.26 -20.61
C PRO A 48 -19.69 -1.70 -19.89
N ASP A 49 -19.64 -2.85 -19.24
CA ASP A 49 -20.71 -3.53 -18.50
C ASP A 49 -20.92 -3.00 -17.07
N VAL A 50 -19.99 -2.23 -16.49
CA VAL A 50 -20.18 -1.57 -15.18
C VAL A 50 -21.10 -0.36 -15.26
N PHE A 51 -21.01 0.41 -16.35
CA PHE A 51 -22.03 1.39 -16.70
C PHE A 51 -23.10 0.66 -17.51
N GLY A 52 -24.07 0.06 -16.80
CA GLY A 52 -25.09 -0.82 -17.37
C GLY A 52 -25.61 -0.34 -18.74
N THR A 53 -25.76 -1.29 -19.66
CA THR A 53 -26.24 -1.11 -21.04
C THR A 53 -27.29 -0.01 -21.10
N GLY A 54 -26.93 1.15 -21.66
CA GLY A 54 -27.80 2.32 -21.68
C GLY A 54 -29.17 1.94 -22.23
N THR A 55 -30.21 2.03 -21.40
CA THR A 55 -31.57 1.99 -21.89
C THR A 55 -31.67 3.20 -22.81
N GLY A 56 -31.90 2.99 -24.11
CA GLY A 56 -31.76 4.03 -25.15
C GLY A 56 -32.65 5.27 -25.01
N ALA A 57 -33.29 5.48 -23.87
CA ALA A 57 -33.93 6.72 -23.47
C ALA A 57 -32.85 7.73 -23.05
N ALA A 58 -32.68 8.78 -23.87
CA ALA A 58 -31.91 9.94 -23.45
C ALA A 58 -32.51 10.52 -22.16
N VAL A 59 -31.66 10.89 -21.21
CA VAL A 59 -32.10 11.62 -20.00
C VAL A 59 -32.62 12.99 -20.45
N PRO A 60 -33.91 13.32 -20.26
CA PRO A 60 -34.44 14.62 -20.63
C PRO A 60 -33.82 15.70 -19.73
N LEU A 61 -33.06 16.60 -20.33
CA LEU A 61 -32.44 17.74 -19.66
C LEU A 61 -33.30 19.02 -19.77
N ASP A 62 -34.40 18.97 -20.52
CA ASP A 62 -35.30 20.10 -20.79
C ASP A 62 -36.12 20.53 -19.56
N ASP A 63 -36.24 19.65 -18.56
CA ASP A 63 -36.93 19.94 -17.29
C ASP A 63 -36.00 20.60 -16.25
N TYR A 64 -34.68 20.63 -16.51
CA TYR A 64 -33.71 21.29 -15.63
C TYR A 64 -33.48 22.73 -16.10
N ASP A 65 -34.17 23.69 -15.46
CA ASP A 65 -33.91 25.11 -15.63
C ASP A 65 -32.56 25.48 -14.98
N PHE A 66 -31.47 25.28 -15.73
CA PHE A 66 -30.14 25.73 -15.37
C PHE A 66 -30.04 27.27 -15.49
N GLY A 67 -30.62 27.97 -14.52
CA GLY A 67 -30.18 29.31 -14.14
C GLY A 67 -30.91 30.50 -14.78
N ARG A 68 -32.23 30.59 -14.59
CA ARG A 68 -32.92 31.91 -14.66
C ARG A 68 -32.72 32.80 -13.44
N ASP A 69 -32.00 32.36 -12.41
CA ASP A 69 -31.86 33.09 -11.14
C ASP A 69 -30.59 33.98 -11.04
N TYR A 70 -29.96 34.35 -12.16
CA TYR A 70 -28.88 35.33 -12.18
C TYR A 70 -29.28 36.63 -12.90
N ARG A 71 -30.30 37.34 -12.39
CA ARG A 71 -30.50 38.77 -12.63
C ARG A 71 -31.15 39.47 -11.44
#